data_AF-A0A2N5A259-F1
#
_entry.id   AF-A0A2N5A259-F1
#
_cell.length_a   1.000
_cell.length_b   1.000
_cell.length_c   1.000
_cell.angle_alpha   90.00
_cell.angle_beta   90.00
_cell.angle_gamma   90.00
#
_symmetry.space_group_name_H-M   'P 1'
#
loop_
_entity.id
_entity.type
_entity.pdbx_description
1 polymer ?
#
loop_
_entity_poly.entity_id
_entity_poly.type
_entity_poly.pdbx_seq_one_letter_code
_entity_poly.pdbx_strand_id
1 'polypeptide(L)'
;MSDSTLTGNAPVRRNITRKNVITGLLLLLFVLIALWCHGRPGSELGLLGFTPLVALAILSLIGVDIVLAVISSIIIAMIMTSTGLPEMGTMLAKSTGSFIATVGLIIMLGAGVGEVATRTGAAVELVKFVVHRIG
;
A
#
# COMPACT_ATOMS: atom_id res chain seq x y z
N MET A 1 16.38 23.77 -51.13
CA MET A 1 17.42 23.95 -50.09
C MET A 1 16.70 23.89 -48.75
N SER A 2 16.46 22.74 -48.12
CA SER A 2 17.38 21.67 -47.69
C SER A 2 18.16 22.05 -46.42
N ASP A 3 17.85 21.32 -45.35
CA ASP A 3 18.69 20.90 -44.21
C ASP A 3 18.96 21.83 -43.02
N SER A 4 18.36 21.45 -41.87
CA SER A 4 18.99 21.28 -40.54
C SER A 4 17.89 20.93 -39.49
N THR A 5 17.37 19.71 -39.40
CA THR A 5 17.94 18.55 -38.68
C THR A 5 18.66 18.85 -37.36
N LEU A 6 18.07 18.32 -36.26
CA LEU A 6 18.71 17.70 -35.09
C LEU A 6 19.20 18.57 -33.91
N THR A 7 18.32 18.69 -32.92
CA THR A 7 18.64 18.56 -31.48
C THR A 7 17.33 18.11 -30.81
N GLY A 8 17.11 16.84 -30.47
CA GLY A 8 18.04 15.90 -29.89
C GLY A 8 18.07 16.12 -28.37
N ASN A 9 16.97 15.88 -27.66
CA ASN A 9 17.06 15.73 -26.22
C ASN A 9 16.09 14.67 -25.65
N ALA A 10 16.73 13.58 -25.20
CA ALA A 10 16.32 12.55 -24.25
C ALA A 10 15.17 11.58 -24.62
N PRO A 11 15.45 10.29 -24.87
CA PRO A 11 14.43 9.25 -24.85
C PRO A 11 14.02 8.98 -23.39
N VAL A 12 12.92 9.58 -22.93
CA VAL A 12 12.25 9.28 -21.64
C VAL A 12 11.50 7.93 -21.68
N ARG A 13 11.95 6.97 -22.50
CA ARG A 13 11.13 5.80 -22.89
C ARG A 13 11.85 4.46 -22.75
N ARG A 14 12.68 4.26 -21.72
CA ARG A 14 13.33 2.95 -21.51
C ARG A 14 13.41 2.44 -20.07
N ASN A 15 13.19 3.29 -19.06
CA ASN A 15 13.30 2.85 -17.66
C ASN A 15 11.98 2.26 -17.10
N ILE A 16 10.84 2.49 -17.76
CA ILE A 16 9.53 1.93 -17.31
C ILE A 16 9.50 0.42 -17.50
N THR A 17 10.09 -0.12 -18.57
CA THR A 17 10.08 -1.57 -18.82
C THR A 17 10.93 -2.34 -17.80
N ARG A 18 12.10 -1.84 -17.39
CA ARG A 18 12.91 -2.51 -16.37
C ARG A 18 12.27 -2.43 -14.98
N LYS A 19 11.72 -1.27 -14.60
CA LYS A 19 10.98 -1.13 -13.34
C LYS A 19 9.77 -2.05 -13.30
N ASN A 20 8.94 -2.10 -14.35
CA ASN A 20 7.80 -3.03 -14.41
C ASN A 20 8.21 -4.51 -14.42
N VAL A 21 9.33 -4.87 -15.07
CA VAL A 21 9.83 -6.25 -15.06
C VAL A 21 10.35 -6.63 -13.67
N ILE A 22 11.03 -5.72 -12.96
CA ILE A 22 11.47 -5.94 -11.58
C ILE A 22 10.27 -6.07 -10.66
N THR A 23 9.27 -5.19 -10.80
CA THR A 23 8.02 -5.27 -10.04
C THR A 23 7.29 -6.58 -10.32
N GLY A 24 7.18 -6.98 -11.58
CA GLY A 24 6.56 -8.24 -11.99
C GLY A 24 7.30 -9.45 -11.46
N LEU A 25 8.64 -9.46 -11.54
CA LEU A 25 9.49 -10.56 -11.05
C LEU A 25 9.47 -10.66 -9.53
N LEU A 26 9.38 -9.54 -8.81
CA LEU A 26 9.24 -9.51 -7.35
C LEU A 26 7.84 -9.95 -6.92
N LEU A 27 6.79 -9.57 -7.65
CA LEU A 27 5.42 -10.10 -7.45
C LEU A 27 5.39 -11.60 -7.66
N LEU A 28 6.02 -12.09 -8.73
CA LEU A 28 6.12 -13.50 -9.06
C LEU A 28 6.96 -14.25 -8.02
N LEU A 29 8.03 -13.65 -7.50
CA LEU A 29 8.84 -14.18 -6.39
C LEU A 29 8.01 -14.26 -5.11
N PHE A 30 7.23 -13.23 -4.78
CA PHE A 30 6.38 -13.22 -3.59
C PHE A 30 5.24 -14.24 -3.68
N VAL A 31 4.65 -14.38 -4.87
CA VAL A 31 3.66 -15.43 -5.18
C VAL A 31 4.30 -16.81 -5.11
N LEU A 32 5.52 -17.00 -5.61
CA LEU A 32 6.28 -18.26 -5.50
C LEU A 32 6.63 -18.60 -4.05
N ILE A 33 6.97 -17.61 -3.22
CA ILE A 33 7.21 -17.78 -1.78
C ILE A 33 5.92 -18.16 -1.06
N ALA A 34 4.79 -17.52 -1.38
CA ALA A 34 3.49 -17.88 -0.84
C ALA A 34 3.05 -19.29 -1.26
N LEU A 35 3.33 -19.68 -2.51
CA LEU A 35 3.06 -21.02 -3.04
C LEU A 35 3.98 -22.09 -2.42
N TRP A 36 5.25 -21.78 -2.19
CA TRP A 36 6.19 -22.64 -1.46
C TRP A 36 5.79 -22.84 0.00
N CYS A 37 5.14 -21.84 0.62
CA CYS A 37 4.66 -21.91 1.99
C CYS A 37 3.37 -22.72 2.16
N HIS A 38 2.64 -23.00 1.07
CA HIS A 38 1.40 -23.80 1.06
C HIS A 38 1.64 -25.28 1.49
N GLY A 39 2.88 -25.76 1.50
CA GLY A 39 3.23 -27.17 1.73
C GLY A 39 3.61 -27.59 3.16
N ARG A 40 3.51 -26.73 4.20
CA ARG A 40 3.90 -27.09 5.58
C ARG A 40 2.69 -27.19 6.52
N PRO A 41 2.48 -28.34 7.20
CA PRO A 41 1.30 -28.56 8.04
C PRO A 41 1.44 -27.91 9.43
N GLY A 42 0.38 -27.21 9.85
CA GLY A 42 -0.35 -27.63 11.06
C GLY A 42 -0.10 -26.96 12.43
N SER A 43 0.83 -26.01 12.65
CA SER A 43 0.98 -25.45 14.01
C SER A 43 1.35 -23.96 14.16
N GLU A 44 1.64 -23.23 13.07
CA GLU A 44 2.11 -21.82 13.15
C GLU A 44 1.30 -20.86 12.27
N LEU A 45 0.00 -21.13 12.09
CA LEU A 45 -0.91 -20.35 11.23
C LEU A 45 -1.01 -18.86 11.64
N GLY A 46 -0.72 -18.53 12.91
CA GLY A 46 -0.73 -17.14 13.40
C GLY A 46 0.34 -16.26 12.77
N LEU A 47 1.55 -16.80 12.55
CA LEU A 47 2.65 -16.04 11.93
C LEU A 47 2.52 -16.01 10.40
N LEU A 48 1.94 -17.06 9.81
CA LEU A 48 1.74 -17.16 8.37
C LEU A 48 0.72 -16.14 7.83
N GLY A 49 -0.27 -15.75 8.64
CA GLY A 49 -1.26 -14.73 8.30
C GLY A 49 -0.68 -13.33 8.08
N PHE A 50 0.56 -13.09 8.51
CA PHE A 50 1.29 -11.85 8.25
C PHE A 50 1.87 -11.78 6.83
N THR A 51 1.94 -12.91 6.12
CA THR A 51 2.56 -13.01 4.78
C THR A 51 1.95 -12.03 3.77
N PRO A 52 0.61 -11.93 3.60
CA PRO A 52 0.02 -10.95 2.70
C PRO A 52 0.30 -9.51 3.15
N LEU A 53 0.35 -9.26 4.45
CA LEU A 53 0.64 -7.93 5.01
C LEU A 53 2.09 -7.49 4.70
N VAL A 54 3.05 -8.41 4.83
CA VAL A 54 4.45 -8.17 4.46
C VAL A 54 4.57 -7.91 2.97
N ALA A 55 3.83 -8.69 2.15
CA ALA A 55 3.75 -8.48 0.71
C ALA A 55 3.36 -7.05 0.39
N LEU A 56 2.25 -6.61 0.98
CA LEU A 56 1.70 -5.27 0.80
C LEU A 56 2.70 -4.19 1.19
N ALA A 57 3.35 -4.34 2.34
CA ALA A 57 4.32 -3.36 2.84
C ALA A 57 5.55 -3.24 1.93
N ILE A 58 6.16 -4.37 1.53
CA ILE A 58 7.34 -4.39 0.66
C ILE A 58 6.98 -3.85 -0.73
N LEU A 59 5.83 -4.26 -1.28
CA LEU A 59 5.40 -3.86 -2.61
C LEU A 59 5.08 -2.35 -2.67
N SER A 60 4.49 -1.80 -1.61
CA SER A 60 4.28 -0.36 -1.46
C SER A 60 5.60 0.40 -1.33
N LEU A 61 6.57 -0.13 -0.57
CA LEU A 61 7.87 0.53 -0.35
C LEU A 61 8.76 0.58 -1.62
N ILE A 62 8.62 -0.40 -2.52
CA ILE A 62 9.33 -0.41 -3.82
C ILE A 62 8.80 0.65 -4.80
N GLY A 63 7.69 1.33 -4.48
CA GLY A 63 7.09 2.38 -5.32
C GLY A 63 6.13 1.84 -6.37
N VAL A 64 5.51 0.68 -6.12
CA VAL A 64 4.35 0.23 -6.90
C VAL A 64 3.14 1.09 -6.56
N ASP A 65 2.26 1.30 -7.53
CA ASP A 65 0.97 1.93 -7.26
C ASP A 65 0.25 1.17 -6.13
N ILE A 66 -0.20 1.90 -5.11
CA ILE A 66 -0.80 1.32 -3.91
C ILE A 66 -2.01 0.44 -4.24
N VAL A 67 -2.78 0.79 -5.28
CA VAL A 67 -3.97 0.03 -5.70
C VAL A 67 -3.55 -1.34 -6.23
N LEU A 68 -2.52 -1.37 -7.08
CA LEU A 68 -2.02 -2.63 -7.65
C LEU A 68 -1.40 -3.52 -6.57
N ALA A 69 -0.71 -2.92 -5.60
CA ALA A 69 -0.16 -3.63 -4.46
C ALA A 69 -1.26 -4.30 -3.61
N VAL A 70 -2.33 -3.56 -3.29
CA VAL A 70 -3.47 -4.08 -2.52
C VAL A 70 -4.18 -5.23 -3.26
N ILE A 71 -4.49 -5.07 -4.56
CA ILE A 71 -5.17 -6.11 -5.33
C ILE A 71 -4.33 -7.40 -5.35
N SER A 72 -3.02 -7.28 -5.58
CA SER A 72 -2.13 -8.44 -5.59
C SER A 72 -2.03 -9.14 -4.22
N SER A 73 -1.99 -8.36 -3.14
CA SER A 73 -1.99 -8.88 -1.77
C SER A 73 -3.28 -9.61 -1.44
N ILE A 74 -4.44 -9.11 -1.89
CA ILE A 74 -5.74 -9.76 -1.67
C ILE A 74 -5.80 -11.09 -2.43
N ILE A 75 -5.30 -11.15 -3.67
CA ILE A 75 -5.23 -12.40 -4.44
C ILE A 75 -4.34 -13.44 -3.72
N ILE A 76 -3.18 -13.03 -3.20
CA ILE A 76 -2.29 -13.91 -2.42
C ILE A 76 -3.01 -14.43 -1.16
N ALA A 77 -3.68 -13.55 -0.41
CA ALA A 77 -4.44 -13.94 0.78
C ALA A 77 -5.57 -14.92 0.46
N MET A 78 -6.24 -14.73 -0.67
CA MET A 78 -7.32 -15.60 -1.16
C MET A 78 -6.81 -17.00 -1.49
N ILE A 79 -5.67 -17.09 -2.20
CA ILE A 79 -5.03 -18.38 -2.50
C ILE A 79 -4.60 -19.09 -1.21
N MET A 80 -4.04 -18.37 -0.24
CA MET A 80 -3.63 -18.95 1.05
C MET A 80 -4.82 -19.43 1.90
N THR A 81 -5.96 -18.72 1.86
CA THR A 81 -7.13 -19.01 2.70
C THR A 81 -8.13 -19.94 2.02
N SER A 82 -7.97 -20.20 0.71
CA SER A 82 -8.89 -20.99 -0.11
C SER A 82 -10.36 -20.51 -0.06
N THR A 83 -10.58 -19.22 0.22
CA THR A 83 -11.91 -18.60 0.30
C THR A 83 -12.30 -17.94 -1.01
N GLY A 84 -13.60 -17.96 -1.34
CA GLY A 84 -14.11 -17.32 -2.56
C GLY A 84 -14.15 -15.80 -2.49
N LEU A 85 -14.21 -15.13 -3.66
CA LEU A 85 -14.28 -13.67 -3.78
C LEU A 85 -15.46 -13.03 -3.00
N PRO A 86 -16.69 -13.58 -3.03
CA PRO A 86 -17.80 -13.01 -2.27
C PRO A 86 -17.64 -13.16 -0.76
N GLU A 87 -17.15 -14.31 -0.29
CA GLU A 87 -16.92 -14.57 1.14
C GLU A 87 -15.78 -13.71 1.70
N MET A 88 -14.71 -13.52 0.93
CA MET A 88 -13.65 -12.59 1.31
C MET A 88 -14.19 -11.16 1.44
N GLY A 89 -15.09 -10.75 0.53
CA GLY A 89 -15.76 -9.46 0.59
C GLY A 89 -16.60 -9.26 1.87
N THR A 90 -17.37 -10.27 2.27
CA THR A 90 -18.16 -10.20 3.51
C THR A 90 -17.27 -10.19 4.76
N MET A 91 -16.17 -10.95 4.76
CA MET A 91 -15.17 -10.92 5.85
C MET A 91 -14.45 -9.56 5.95
N LEU A 92 -14.09 -8.96 4.82
CA LEU A 92 -13.48 -7.63 4.78
C LEU A 92 -14.46 -6.56 5.26
N ALA A 93 -15.72 -6.60 4.82
CA ALA A 93 -16.75 -5.65 5.27
C ALA A 93 -16.97 -5.75 6.78
N LYS A 94 -17.10 -6.98 7.31
CA LYS A 94 -17.26 -7.21 8.75
C LYS A 94 -16.05 -6.76 9.56
N SER A 95 -14.84 -7.04 9.06
CA SER A 95 -13.58 -6.67 9.74
C SER A 95 -13.32 -5.16 9.70
N THR A 96 -13.65 -4.50 8.59
CA THR A 96 -13.51 -3.05 8.44
C THR A 96 -14.48 -2.29 9.35
N GLY A 97 -15.67 -2.84 9.60
CA GLY A 97 -16.63 -2.31 10.57
C GLY A 97 -16.30 -2.61 12.04
N SER A 98 -15.22 -3.35 12.33
CA SER A 98 -14.81 -3.65 13.70
C SER A 98 -14.36 -2.39 14.43
N PHE A 99 -14.58 -2.34 15.75
CA PHE A 99 -14.14 -1.24 16.61
C PHE A 99 -12.66 -0.90 16.41
N ILE A 100 -11.81 -1.93 16.32
CA ILE A 100 -10.34 -1.75 16.15
C ILE A 100 -10.03 -1.13 14.78
N ALA A 101 -10.72 -1.53 13.72
CA ALA A 101 -10.52 -0.97 12.39
C ALA A 101 -10.98 0.49 12.32
N THR A 102 -12.10 0.83 12.95
CA THR A 102 -12.59 2.22 13.07
C THR A 102 -11.62 3.08 13.87
N VAL A 103 -11.08 2.59 15.00
CA VAL A 103 -10.06 3.31 15.78
C VAL A 103 -8.80 3.53 14.93
N GLY A 104 -8.33 2.49 14.23
CA GLY A 104 -7.19 2.60 13.31
C GLY A 104 -7.41 3.62 12.20
N LEU A 105 -8.63 3.65 11.63
CA LEU A 105 -9.03 4.62 10.61
C LEU A 105 -9.00 6.05 11.16
N ILE A 106 -9.56 6.30 12.34
CA ILE A 106 -9.54 7.62 12.98
C ILE A 106 -8.10 8.07 13.26
N ILE A 107 -7.22 7.17 13.69
CA ILE A 107 -5.80 7.48 13.92
C ILE A 107 -5.10 7.85 12.61
N MET A 108 -5.30 7.08 11.55
CA MET A 108 -4.74 7.38 10.22
C MET A 108 -5.24 8.73 9.67
N LEU A 109 -6.54 9.00 9.78
CA LEU A 109 -7.12 10.29 9.40
C LEU A 109 -6.60 11.44 10.27
N GLY A 110 -6.48 11.24 11.59
CA GLY A 110 -5.92 12.22 12.52
C GLY A 110 -4.47 12.57 12.20
N ALA A 111 -3.65 11.57 11.85
CA ALA A 111 -2.27 11.79 11.42
C ALA A 111 -2.20 12.58 10.10
N GLY A 112 -3.03 12.21 9.11
CA GLY A 112 -3.09 12.93 7.83
C GLY A 112 -3.57 14.38 7.99
N VAL A 113 -4.66 14.60 8.72
CA VAL A 113 -5.20 15.95 8.99
C VAL A 113 -4.25 16.77 9.85
N GLY A 114 -3.59 16.16 10.83
CA GLY A 114 -2.59 16.82 11.67
C GLY A 114 -1.39 17.33 10.87
N GLU A 115 -0.88 16.52 9.92
CA GLU A 115 0.19 16.96 9.00
C GLU A 115 -0.29 18.13 8.13
N VAL A 116 -1.51 18.07 7.58
CA VAL A 116 -2.06 19.17 6.77
C VAL A 116 -2.26 20.44 7.59
N ALA A 117 -2.80 20.35 8.82
CA ALA A 117 -3.00 21.49 9.71
C ALA A 117 -1.67 22.14 10.12
N THR A 118 -0.61 21.33 10.24
CA THR A 118 0.75 21.80 10.51
C THR A 118 1.34 22.50 9.28
N ARG A 119 1.24 21.88 8.10
CA ARG A 119 1.75 22.43 6.83
C ARG A 119 1.08 23.74 6.41
N THR A 120 -0.21 23.86 6.69
CA THR A 120 -1.00 25.08 6.40
C THR A 120 -0.85 26.16 7.47
N GLY A 121 -0.18 25.88 8.59
CA GLY A 121 -0.04 26.81 9.70
C GLY A 121 -1.31 27.00 10.54
N ALA A 122 -2.42 26.32 10.20
CA ALA A 122 -3.66 26.37 10.95
C ALA A 122 -3.47 25.90 12.41
N ALA A 123 -2.63 24.89 12.63
CA ALA A 123 -2.30 24.43 13.97
C ALA A 123 -1.61 25.51 14.82
N VAL A 124 -0.68 26.27 14.22
CA VAL A 124 0.05 27.36 14.88
C VAL A 124 -0.88 28.52 15.20
N GLU A 125 -1.78 28.85 14.27
CA GLU A 125 -2.75 29.93 14.46
C GLU A 125 -3.78 29.62 15.55
N LEU A 126 -4.24 28.36 15.65
CA LEU A 126 -5.08 27.92 16.76
C LEU A 126 -4.37 28.07 18.11
N VAL A 127 -3.09 27.72 18.21
CA VAL A 127 -2.33 27.91 19.45
C VAL A 127 -2.20 29.39 19.80
N LYS A 128 -1.89 30.25 18.82
CA LYS A 128 -1.82 31.71 19.03
C LYS A 128 -3.15 32.27 19.50
N PHE A 129 -4.26 31.84 18.90
CA PHE A 129 -5.61 32.25 19.29
C PHE A 129 -5.92 31.89 20.74
N VAL A 130 -5.58 30.66 21.14
CA VAL A 130 -5.77 30.18 22.52
C VAL A 130 -4.91 31.00 23.49
N VAL A 131 -3.63 31.23 23.18
CA VAL A 131 -2.73 32.01 24.04
C VAL A 131 -3.23 33.46 24.18
N HIS A 132 -3.66 34.11 23.10
CA HIS A 132 -4.16 35.50 23.14
C HIS A 132 -5.50 35.68 23.85
N ARG A 133 -6.30 34.61 23.99
CA ARG A 133 -7.62 34.67 24.61
C ARG A 133 -7.62 34.32 26.09
N ILE A 134 -6.66 33.52 26.53
CA ILE A 134 -6.61 32.98 27.90
C ILE A 134 -5.42 33.55 28.69
N GLY A 135 -4.32 33.89 28.02
CA GLY A 135 -3.18 34.63 28.58
C GLY A 135 -3.23 36.11 28.22
#